data_AF-A0A2S7W8X1-F1
#
_entry.id   AF-A0A2S7W8X1-F1
#
_cell.length_a   1.000
_cell.length_b   1.000
_cell.length_c   1.000
_cell.angle_alpha   90.00
_cell.angle_beta   90.00
_cell.angle_gamma   90.00
#
_symmetry.space_group_name_H-M   'P 1'
#
loop_
_entity.id
_entity.type
_entity.pdbx_description
1 polymer ?
#
loop_
_entity_poly.entity_id
_entity_poly.type
_entity_poly.pdbx_seq_one_letter_code
_entity_poly.pdbx_strand_id
1 'polypeptide(L)'
;MKTSKKLFSKITKPLALLLLVSLGCERDISDEAVQATFSTNQFVFSDSFSAGLEYYPFADSKFEAFSVDTEVKYQGTASMRFDVPNEGDRNGAYAGAIFRDDNGGRDLSKYDALTFWAKASKAATINDIGFGQDFGQNKFQVSKRALRLTTNWVKYTIPIPDASKLKQEKGMFWYAEGPENGDGYSFWIDELKFEKLGTIAQPRPSILNGDNISVNTFIGVNINIADLNQTFNLGTGEDISISSAPGYFVFTSSNPSVASVSETGVVEVLSSGNTVITATLGGVEAKGSLTINSIGSFVFAPTPTRDPNNVVSIFSDHYTNTPVDFFNGYWQPYQTTQSADFSIQGDNFLNYTNFNFVGIQFANPTLNLTDKPNLHFNMYIPNSVPSNFDFLVTVVDFGPDRVNGGTDDTRQQLFVRKSPSIVSDSWITVEFSLAAMQNKSNVGLIIFENINFSLLRNFYLDNIYFYKN
;
A
#
# COMPACT_ATOMS: atom_id res chain seq x y z
N MET A 1 -57.76 17.14 64.98
CA MET A 1 -56.55 16.36 64.68
C MET A 1 -56.88 15.21 63.75
N LYS A 2 -56.76 15.46 62.44
CA LYS A 2 -56.70 14.44 61.38
C LYS A 2 -55.24 14.04 61.23
N THR A 3 -54.91 12.74 61.23
CA THR A 3 -53.89 12.10 60.37
C THR A 3 -53.60 10.66 60.82
N SER A 4 -53.16 9.82 59.88
CA SER A 4 -52.37 8.59 60.12
C SER A 4 -53.05 7.25 60.46
N LYS A 5 -54.06 6.77 59.70
CA LYS A 5 -54.33 5.30 59.63
C LYS A 5 -54.71 4.70 58.26
N LYS A 6 -54.72 5.47 57.16
CA LYS A 6 -55.12 4.97 55.83
C LYS A 6 -54.04 5.02 54.72
N LEU A 7 -52.78 5.31 55.04
CA LEU A 7 -51.70 5.26 54.05
C LEU A 7 -50.97 3.90 53.97
N PHE A 8 -50.91 3.15 55.08
CA PHE A 8 -50.11 1.92 55.13
C PHE A 8 -50.68 0.73 54.34
N SER A 9 -52.00 0.71 54.09
CA SER A 9 -52.67 -0.39 53.36
C SER A 9 -52.69 -0.21 51.84
N LYS A 10 -52.43 1.00 51.32
CA LYS A 10 -52.46 1.27 49.88
C LYS A 10 -51.09 1.16 49.20
N ILE A 11 -50.00 1.15 49.98
CA ILE A 11 -48.62 0.99 49.47
C ILE A 11 -48.14 -0.47 49.62
N THR A 12 -48.68 -1.23 50.55
CA THR A 12 -48.29 -2.63 50.81
C THR A 12 -48.77 -3.62 49.74
N LYS A 13 -49.93 -3.39 49.10
CA LYS A 13 -50.44 -4.26 48.03
C LYS A 13 -49.73 -4.10 46.67
N PRO A 14 -49.39 -2.89 46.18
CA PRO A 14 -48.60 -2.77 44.95
C PRO A 14 -47.13 -3.16 45.16
N LEU A 15 -46.57 -2.97 46.36
CA LEU A 15 -45.19 -3.36 46.66
C LEU A 15 -45.02 -4.88 46.80
N ALA A 16 -46.01 -5.60 47.34
CA ALA A 16 -46.02 -7.06 47.36
C ALA A 16 -46.18 -7.67 45.96
N LEU A 17 -46.95 -7.02 45.07
CA LEU A 17 -47.05 -7.43 43.66
C LEU A 17 -45.76 -7.13 42.89
N LEU A 18 -45.06 -6.04 43.20
CA LEU A 18 -43.75 -5.72 42.62
C LEU A 18 -42.66 -6.70 43.09
N LEU A 19 -42.70 -7.14 44.36
CA LEU A 19 -41.78 -8.17 44.88
C LEU A 19 -42.06 -9.58 44.32
N LEU A 20 -43.31 -9.88 43.95
CA LEU A 20 -43.68 -11.16 43.31
C LEU A 20 -43.24 -11.23 41.84
N VAL A 21 -43.04 -10.08 41.17
CA VAL A 21 -42.54 -10.03 39.79
C VAL A 21 -41.00 -10.07 39.74
N SER A 22 -40.30 -9.66 40.80
CA SER A 22 -38.83 -9.80 40.90
C SER A 22 -38.35 -11.19 41.35
N LEU A 23 -39.28 -12.08 41.72
CA LEU A 23 -39.03 -13.51 41.95
C LEU A 23 -39.43 -14.38 40.74
N GLY A 24 -39.75 -13.75 39.61
CA GLY A 24 -39.89 -14.45 38.34
C GLY A 24 -38.57 -15.12 37.99
N CYS A 25 -38.60 -16.45 37.89
CA CYS A 25 -37.48 -17.32 37.55
C CYS A 25 -36.48 -16.64 36.62
N GLU A 26 -35.32 -16.22 37.15
CA GLU A 26 -34.11 -16.31 36.35
C GLU A 26 -33.96 -17.80 36.05
N ARG A 27 -34.34 -18.20 34.84
CA ARG A 27 -33.98 -19.52 34.35
C ARG A 27 -32.46 -19.47 34.24
N ASP A 28 -31.78 -20.14 35.16
CA ASP A 28 -30.39 -20.53 34.95
C ASP A 28 -30.31 -21.13 33.54
N ILE A 29 -29.35 -20.65 32.76
CA ILE A 29 -28.99 -21.26 31.49
C ILE A 29 -28.68 -22.71 31.84
N SER A 30 -29.50 -23.66 31.38
CA SER A 30 -29.32 -25.07 31.73
C SER A 30 -27.93 -25.53 31.28
N ASP A 31 -27.36 -26.52 31.96
CA ASP A 31 -26.12 -27.20 31.53
C ASP A 31 -26.24 -27.84 30.13
N GLU A 32 -27.46 -27.82 29.54
CA GLU A 32 -27.79 -28.24 28.18
C GLU A 32 -27.74 -27.10 27.14
N ALA A 33 -27.44 -25.86 27.55
CA ALA A 33 -27.28 -24.75 26.63
C ALA A 33 -26.02 -24.94 25.79
N VAL A 34 -26.20 -25.51 24.60
CA VAL A 34 -25.13 -25.65 23.62
C VAL A 34 -24.79 -24.27 23.10
N GLN A 35 -23.51 -23.89 23.18
CA GLN A 35 -23.01 -22.65 22.59
C GLN A 35 -23.38 -22.63 21.10
N ALA A 36 -24.07 -21.58 20.65
CA ALA A 36 -24.39 -21.43 19.23
C ALA A 36 -23.07 -21.36 18.43
N THR A 37 -22.85 -22.34 17.57
CA THR A 37 -21.69 -22.40 16.68
C THR A 37 -22.06 -21.90 15.29
N PHE A 38 -21.11 -21.28 14.59
CA PHE A 38 -21.30 -20.94 13.18
C PHE A 38 -21.50 -22.19 12.33
N SER A 39 -22.21 -22.03 11.21
CA SER A 39 -22.44 -23.12 10.26
C SER A 39 -21.12 -23.72 9.80
N THR A 40 -21.02 -25.05 9.76
CA THR A 40 -19.86 -25.73 9.18
C THR A 40 -20.10 -26.11 7.71
N ASN A 41 -21.08 -25.50 7.03
CA ASN A 41 -21.45 -25.88 5.66
C ASN A 41 -20.27 -25.73 4.68
N GLN A 42 -19.83 -26.85 4.10
CA GLN A 42 -18.76 -26.88 3.10
C GLN A 42 -19.15 -26.30 1.75
N PHE A 43 -20.43 -26.35 1.36
CA PHE A 43 -20.85 -26.07 -0.01
C PHE A 43 -20.99 -24.58 -0.27
N VAL A 44 -20.28 -24.08 -1.28
CA VAL A 44 -20.53 -22.76 -1.86
C VAL A 44 -21.52 -22.90 -3.01
N PHE A 45 -21.26 -23.85 -3.91
CA PHE A 45 -22.15 -24.22 -5.01
C PHE A 45 -22.02 -25.72 -5.31
N SER A 46 -23.14 -26.42 -5.48
CA SER A 46 -23.18 -27.78 -6.05
C SER A 46 -24.16 -27.81 -7.22
N ASP A 47 -25.45 -27.66 -6.94
CA ASP A 47 -26.53 -27.47 -7.92
C ASP A 47 -27.30 -26.16 -7.69
N SER A 48 -27.14 -25.63 -6.48
CA SER A 48 -27.72 -24.38 -6.01
C SER A 48 -26.77 -23.75 -5.00
N PHE A 49 -27.01 -22.48 -4.69
CA PHE A 49 -26.31 -21.80 -3.61
C PHE A 49 -26.81 -22.25 -2.24
N SER A 50 -25.89 -22.27 -1.28
CA SER A 50 -26.24 -22.35 0.14
C SER A 50 -27.05 -21.12 0.57
N ALA A 51 -28.01 -21.30 1.48
CA ALA A 51 -28.80 -20.19 2.01
C ALA A 51 -27.92 -19.08 2.61
N GLY A 52 -28.26 -17.82 2.29
CA GLY A 52 -27.55 -16.63 2.76
C GLY A 52 -26.28 -16.28 1.98
N LEU A 53 -25.94 -17.02 0.92
CA LEU A 53 -24.83 -16.67 0.05
C LEU A 53 -25.28 -15.65 -0.99
N GLU A 54 -24.63 -14.49 -1.01
CA GLU A 54 -24.96 -13.36 -1.87
C GLU A 54 -23.80 -13.03 -2.83
N TYR A 55 -24.14 -12.63 -4.06
CA TYR A 55 -23.19 -12.21 -5.10
C TYR A 55 -23.00 -10.69 -5.09
N TYR A 56 -21.77 -10.23 -4.93
CA TYR A 56 -21.42 -8.81 -4.92
C TYR A 56 -20.31 -8.51 -5.93
N PRO A 57 -20.63 -7.90 -7.08
CA PRO A 57 -19.62 -7.52 -8.06
C PRO A 57 -18.72 -6.41 -7.52
N PHE A 58 -17.45 -6.44 -7.91
CA PHE A 58 -16.52 -5.36 -7.60
C PHE A 58 -16.89 -4.07 -8.35
N ALA A 59 -16.36 -2.93 -7.91
CA ALA A 59 -16.43 -1.70 -8.68
C ALA A 59 -15.82 -1.92 -10.09
N ASP A 60 -16.48 -1.35 -11.10
CA ASP A 60 -16.10 -1.40 -12.52
C ASP A 60 -16.08 -2.80 -13.18
N SER A 61 -16.48 -3.83 -12.42
CA SER A 61 -16.77 -5.17 -12.94
C SER A 61 -18.09 -5.17 -13.72
N LYS A 62 -18.17 -6.01 -14.74
CA LYS A 62 -19.41 -6.27 -15.45
C LYS A 62 -20.42 -6.93 -14.51
N PHE A 63 -21.44 -6.16 -14.12
CA PHE A 63 -22.43 -6.56 -13.14
C PHE A 63 -23.09 -7.92 -13.46
N GLU A 64 -23.45 -8.12 -14.73
CA GLU A 64 -24.11 -9.34 -15.24
C GLU A 64 -23.12 -10.43 -15.69
N ALA A 65 -21.86 -10.38 -15.25
CA ALA A 65 -20.87 -11.38 -15.65
C ALA A 65 -21.16 -12.77 -15.10
N PHE A 66 -21.99 -12.91 -14.05
CA PHE A 66 -22.29 -14.19 -13.42
C PHE A 66 -23.71 -14.67 -13.76
N SER A 67 -23.85 -15.96 -14.07
CA SER A 67 -25.13 -16.65 -14.23
C SER A 67 -25.05 -18.12 -13.80
N VAL A 68 -26.19 -18.78 -13.63
CA VAL A 68 -26.28 -20.22 -13.41
C VAL A 68 -26.64 -20.91 -14.72
N ASP A 69 -25.83 -21.87 -15.16
CA ASP A 69 -25.98 -22.59 -16.43
C ASP A 69 -26.48 -24.01 -16.16
N THR A 70 -27.56 -24.42 -16.83
CA THR A 70 -28.16 -25.76 -16.68
C THR A 70 -27.83 -26.71 -17.82
N GLU A 71 -27.10 -26.24 -18.84
CA GLU A 71 -26.68 -27.04 -19.99
C GLU A 71 -25.24 -27.53 -19.81
N VAL A 72 -24.31 -26.60 -19.60
CA VAL A 72 -22.89 -26.91 -19.40
C VAL A 72 -22.61 -27.12 -17.91
N LYS A 73 -22.27 -28.34 -17.52
CA LYS A 73 -22.00 -28.73 -16.13
C LYS A 73 -21.06 -29.93 -16.06
N TYR A 74 -20.39 -30.11 -14.93
CA TYR A 74 -19.57 -31.28 -14.64
C TYR A 74 -20.45 -32.39 -14.05
N GLN A 75 -21.24 -32.06 -13.02
CA GLN A 75 -22.10 -32.99 -12.31
C GLN A 75 -23.46 -32.35 -12.02
N GLY A 76 -24.47 -33.17 -11.71
CA GLY A 76 -25.78 -32.67 -11.28
C GLY A 76 -26.59 -32.00 -12.40
N THR A 77 -27.14 -30.84 -12.08
CA THR A 77 -28.18 -30.12 -12.82
C THR A 77 -27.77 -28.71 -13.24
N ALA A 78 -26.79 -28.09 -12.58
CA ALA A 78 -26.34 -26.74 -12.90
C ALA A 78 -24.85 -26.52 -12.60
N SER A 79 -24.26 -25.47 -13.19
CA SER A 79 -22.94 -24.95 -12.83
C SER A 79 -22.95 -23.42 -12.75
N MET A 80 -21.92 -22.84 -12.15
CA MET A 80 -21.68 -21.40 -12.18
C MET A 80 -21.03 -21.03 -13.50
N ARG A 81 -21.60 -20.06 -14.24
CA ARG A 81 -21.02 -19.52 -15.46
C ARG A 81 -20.61 -18.07 -15.27
N PHE A 82 -19.42 -17.76 -15.78
CA PHE A 82 -18.83 -16.43 -15.74
C PHE A 82 -18.46 -15.98 -17.14
N ASP A 83 -19.03 -14.86 -17.60
CA ASP A 83 -18.80 -14.27 -18.91
C ASP A 83 -17.88 -13.05 -18.80
N VAL A 84 -16.61 -13.26 -19.13
CA VAL A 84 -15.57 -12.24 -19.18
C VAL A 84 -15.83 -11.33 -20.39
N PRO A 85 -15.94 -10.00 -20.20
CA PRO A 85 -16.19 -9.07 -21.29
C PRO A 85 -15.00 -8.93 -22.24
N ASN A 86 -15.26 -8.43 -23.45
CA ASN A 86 -14.19 -7.93 -24.33
C ASN A 86 -13.59 -6.65 -23.76
N GLU A 87 -12.37 -6.33 -24.17
CA GLU A 87 -11.76 -5.04 -23.87
C GLU A 87 -12.63 -3.90 -24.42
N GLY A 88 -12.89 -2.89 -23.58
CA GLY A 88 -13.73 -1.75 -23.93
C GLY A 88 -15.25 -1.99 -23.84
N ASP A 89 -15.71 -3.11 -23.27
CA ASP A 89 -17.13 -3.30 -22.96
C ASP A 89 -17.62 -2.15 -22.04
N ARG A 90 -18.70 -1.50 -22.47
CA ARG A 90 -19.29 -0.34 -21.78
C ARG A 90 -19.90 -0.69 -20.42
N ASN A 91 -20.20 -1.96 -20.19
CA ASN A 91 -20.86 -2.44 -18.98
C ASN A 91 -19.88 -2.92 -17.90
N GLY A 92 -18.57 -2.88 -18.18
CA GLY A 92 -17.51 -3.24 -17.23
C GLY A 92 -16.29 -3.80 -17.96
N ALA A 93 -15.10 -3.45 -17.49
CA ALA A 93 -13.84 -3.78 -18.17
C ALA A 93 -13.35 -5.22 -17.90
N TYR A 94 -13.94 -5.89 -16.91
CA TYR A 94 -13.56 -7.23 -16.45
C TYR A 94 -14.75 -7.90 -15.75
N ALA A 95 -14.65 -9.20 -15.49
CA ALA A 95 -15.61 -9.94 -14.68
C ALA A 95 -15.01 -10.23 -13.29
N GLY A 96 -15.66 -9.76 -12.23
CA GLY A 96 -15.22 -10.06 -10.87
C GLY A 96 -16.23 -9.73 -9.79
N ALA A 97 -16.24 -10.56 -8.76
CA ALA A 97 -17.17 -10.46 -7.63
C ALA A 97 -16.69 -11.28 -6.44
N ILE A 98 -17.31 -11.02 -5.29
CA ILE A 98 -17.27 -11.90 -4.11
C ILE A 98 -18.62 -12.63 -3.95
N PHE A 99 -18.55 -13.83 -3.40
CA PHE A 99 -19.68 -14.58 -2.86
C PHE A 99 -19.54 -14.62 -1.35
N ARG A 100 -20.41 -13.88 -0.66
CA ARG A 100 -20.33 -13.66 0.79
C ARG A 100 -21.47 -14.35 1.51
N ASP A 101 -21.18 -14.98 2.64
CA ASP A 101 -22.18 -15.55 3.52
C ASP A 101 -22.72 -14.47 4.47
N ASP A 102 -23.87 -13.92 4.13
CA ASP A 102 -24.57 -12.88 4.88
C ASP A 102 -25.39 -13.46 6.05
N ASN A 103 -25.38 -14.79 6.24
CA ASN A 103 -25.96 -15.47 7.40
C ASN A 103 -24.98 -15.54 8.59
N GLY A 104 -24.04 -14.59 8.67
CA GLY A 104 -23.12 -14.42 9.80
C GLY A 104 -21.78 -15.14 9.68
N GLY A 105 -21.54 -15.89 8.59
CA GLY A 105 -20.30 -16.61 8.30
C GLY A 105 -20.27 -18.06 8.79
N ARG A 106 -19.17 -18.75 8.49
CA ARG A 106 -18.98 -20.20 8.69
C ARG A 106 -17.76 -20.52 9.53
N ASP A 107 -17.86 -21.60 10.31
CA ASP A 107 -16.69 -22.25 10.88
C ASP A 107 -16.11 -23.23 9.84
N LEU A 108 -15.04 -22.79 9.18
CA LEU A 108 -14.32 -23.56 8.17
C LEU A 108 -13.08 -24.26 8.75
N SER A 109 -12.89 -24.23 10.08
CA SER A 109 -11.64 -24.67 10.71
C SER A 109 -11.34 -26.17 10.64
N LYS A 110 -12.29 -26.97 10.15
CA LYS A 110 -12.12 -28.40 9.92
C LYS A 110 -11.68 -28.74 8.49
N TYR A 111 -11.61 -27.77 7.59
CA TYR A 111 -11.20 -27.99 6.19
C TYR A 111 -9.71 -27.70 5.99
N ASP A 112 -9.15 -28.09 4.85
CA ASP A 112 -7.79 -27.70 4.45
C ASP A 112 -7.69 -27.20 3.00
N ALA A 113 -8.79 -27.23 2.24
CA ALA A 113 -8.84 -26.71 0.88
C ALA A 113 -10.21 -26.15 0.52
N LEU A 114 -10.22 -25.18 -0.40
CA LEU A 114 -11.34 -24.95 -1.31
C LEU A 114 -11.09 -25.74 -2.61
N THR A 115 -12.07 -26.50 -3.07
CA THR A 115 -11.97 -27.29 -4.30
C THR A 115 -13.14 -27.03 -5.22
N PHE A 116 -12.92 -27.21 -6.51
CA PHE A 116 -13.94 -27.07 -7.54
C PHE A 116 -13.51 -27.72 -8.84
N TRP A 117 -14.47 -28.06 -9.69
CA TRP A 117 -14.21 -28.36 -11.08
C TRP A 117 -14.35 -27.09 -11.91
N ALA A 118 -13.46 -26.86 -12.87
CA ALA A 118 -13.60 -25.74 -13.79
C ALA A 118 -13.17 -26.09 -15.21
N LYS A 119 -13.76 -25.37 -16.17
CA LYS A 119 -13.37 -25.34 -17.58
C LYS A 119 -13.65 -23.96 -18.17
N ALA A 120 -13.09 -23.68 -19.35
CA ALA A 120 -13.35 -22.46 -20.10
C ALA A 120 -13.73 -22.75 -21.57
N SER A 121 -14.29 -21.75 -22.25
CA SER A 121 -14.67 -21.85 -23.67
C SER A 121 -13.43 -21.84 -24.59
N LYS A 122 -12.32 -21.30 -24.08
CA LYS A 122 -10.97 -21.35 -24.68
C LYS A 122 -9.94 -21.62 -23.58
N ALA A 123 -8.70 -21.97 -23.96
CA ALA A 123 -7.61 -21.94 -22.99
C ALA A 123 -7.36 -20.49 -22.55
N ALA A 124 -7.39 -20.24 -21.26
CA ALA A 124 -7.30 -18.92 -20.65
C ALA A 124 -6.70 -19.02 -19.24
N THR A 125 -6.36 -17.89 -18.64
CA THR A 125 -5.73 -17.83 -17.32
C THR A 125 -6.46 -16.84 -16.43
N ILE A 126 -7.18 -17.33 -15.42
CA ILE A 126 -7.83 -16.45 -14.45
C ILE A 126 -6.76 -15.65 -13.69
N ASN A 127 -6.84 -14.32 -13.70
CA ASN A 127 -5.93 -13.41 -13.04
C ASN A 127 -5.87 -13.71 -11.53
N ASP A 128 -7.03 -13.69 -10.85
CA ASP A 128 -7.13 -13.99 -9.44
C ASP A 128 -8.43 -14.72 -9.09
N ILE A 129 -8.32 -15.71 -8.20
CA ILE A 129 -9.44 -16.51 -7.69
C ILE A 129 -9.13 -17.02 -6.28
N GLY A 130 -10.12 -17.09 -5.40
CA GLY A 130 -9.89 -17.59 -4.04
C GLY A 130 -11.08 -17.43 -3.10
N PHE A 131 -10.81 -17.19 -1.82
CA PHE A 131 -11.81 -16.98 -0.76
C PHE A 131 -11.33 -15.94 0.27
N GLY A 132 -12.17 -15.60 1.24
CA GLY A 132 -11.84 -14.72 2.37
C GLY A 132 -12.01 -13.22 2.12
N GLN A 133 -12.53 -12.81 0.96
CA GLN A 133 -12.96 -11.42 0.74
C GLN A 133 -14.41 -11.21 1.16
N ASP A 134 -14.67 -10.16 1.93
CA ASP A 134 -15.97 -9.87 2.55
C ASP A 134 -16.44 -8.41 2.43
N PHE A 135 -15.69 -7.55 1.72
CA PHE A 135 -15.86 -6.09 1.68
C PHE A 135 -15.73 -5.40 3.05
N GLY A 136 -15.20 -6.10 4.04
CA GLY A 136 -14.75 -5.57 5.31
C GLY A 136 -13.23 -5.50 5.34
N GLN A 137 -12.64 -6.28 6.25
CA GLN A 137 -11.19 -6.30 6.44
C GLN A 137 -10.47 -7.29 5.52
N ASN A 138 -11.20 -8.22 4.87
CA ASN A 138 -10.61 -9.32 4.10
C ASN A 138 -9.53 -10.08 4.90
N LYS A 139 -9.76 -10.23 6.23
CA LYS A 139 -8.72 -10.57 7.23
C LYS A 139 -7.96 -11.86 6.89
N PHE A 140 -8.65 -12.81 6.27
CA PHE A 140 -8.12 -14.12 5.91
C PHE A 140 -8.25 -14.42 4.42
N GLN A 141 -8.16 -13.37 3.58
CA GLN A 141 -8.15 -13.52 2.13
C GLN A 141 -7.03 -14.46 1.67
N VAL A 142 -7.39 -15.32 0.72
CA VAL A 142 -6.48 -16.18 -0.03
C VAL A 142 -6.70 -15.91 -1.51
N SER A 143 -5.61 -15.77 -2.26
CA SER A 143 -5.64 -15.59 -3.72
C SER A 143 -4.75 -16.62 -4.40
N LYS A 144 -5.31 -17.38 -5.33
CA LYS A 144 -4.56 -18.10 -6.36
C LYS A 144 -4.48 -17.23 -7.61
N ARG A 145 -3.27 -16.71 -7.88
CA ARG A 145 -2.99 -15.93 -9.08
C ARG A 145 -2.74 -16.82 -10.29
N ALA A 146 -3.07 -16.33 -11.47
CA ALA A 146 -2.79 -16.96 -12.75
C ALA A 146 -3.23 -18.44 -12.79
N LEU A 147 -4.51 -18.70 -12.51
CA LEU A 147 -5.07 -20.05 -12.59
C LEU A 147 -5.38 -20.40 -14.04
N ARG A 148 -4.52 -21.22 -14.64
CA ARG A 148 -4.69 -21.67 -16.02
C ARG A 148 -5.87 -22.63 -16.13
N LEU A 149 -6.85 -22.29 -16.96
CA LEU A 149 -7.98 -23.13 -17.31
C LEU A 149 -7.75 -23.87 -18.63
N THR A 150 -8.47 -24.98 -18.79
CA THR A 150 -8.53 -25.76 -20.03
C THR A 150 -9.96 -25.80 -20.57
N THR A 151 -10.14 -26.31 -21.78
CA THR A 151 -11.47 -26.53 -22.36
C THR A 151 -12.19 -27.76 -21.80
N ASN A 152 -11.48 -28.61 -21.06
CA ASN A 152 -12.02 -29.77 -20.35
C ASN A 152 -12.22 -29.44 -18.87
N TRP A 153 -13.15 -30.15 -18.22
CA TRP A 153 -13.32 -30.08 -16.78
C TRP A 153 -12.09 -30.64 -16.07
N VAL A 154 -11.49 -29.82 -15.21
CA VAL A 154 -10.35 -30.17 -14.35
C VAL A 154 -10.69 -29.80 -12.91
N LYS A 155 -10.32 -30.65 -11.95
CA LYS A 155 -10.46 -30.33 -10.53
C LYS A 155 -9.29 -29.46 -10.09
N TYR A 156 -9.59 -28.34 -9.46
CA TYR A 156 -8.62 -27.43 -8.86
C TYR A 156 -8.72 -27.47 -7.33
N THR A 157 -7.62 -27.11 -6.69
CA THR A 157 -7.48 -27.10 -5.23
C THR A 157 -6.77 -25.82 -4.83
N ILE A 158 -7.38 -25.02 -3.96
CA ILE A 158 -6.78 -23.84 -3.33
C ILE A 158 -6.62 -24.18 -1.84
N PRO A 159 -5.39 -24.44 -1.36
CA PRO A 159 -5.13 -24.73 0.05
C PRO A 159 -5.55 -23.60 1.00
N ILE A 160 -5.89 -23.95 2.23
CA ILE A 160 -6.12 -23.00 3.32
C ILE A 160 -4.81 -22.86 4.12
N PRO A 161 -4.25 -21.64 4.25
CA PRO A 161 -2.98 -21.41 4.97
C PRO A 161 -2.94 -21.97 6.39
N ASP A 162 -3.92 -21.56 7.22
CA ASP A 162 -4.16 -22.07 8.56
C ASP A 162 -5.67 -22.04 8.84
N ALA A 163 -6.33 -23.17 8.64
CA ALA A 163 -7.78 -23.30 8.81
C ALA A 163 -8.22 -23.00 10.26
N SER A 164 -7.35 -23.16 11.27
CA SER A 164 -7.71 -22.90 12.66
C SER A 164 -8.16 -21.44 12.90
N LYS A 165 -7.76 -20.52 12.03
CA LYS A 165 -8.16 -19.11 12.03
C LYS A 165 -9.59 -18.87 11.52
N LEU A 166 -10.11 -19.76 10.68
CA LEU A 166 -11.39 -19.59 9.97
C LEU A 166 -12.59 -20.04 10.82
N LYS A 167 -12.79 -19.41 11.97
CA LYS A 167 -13.90 -19.74 12.89
C LYS A 167 -15.23 -19.08 12.54
N GLN A 168 -15.18 -18.00 11.74
CA GLN A 168 -16.33 -17.21 11.31
C GLN A 168 -16.01 -16.52 9.98
N GLU A 169 -15.65 -17.31 8.96
CA GLU A 169 -15.32 -16.78 7.65
C GLU A 169 -16.58 -16.40 6.88
N LYS A 170 -16.59 -15.24 6.22
CA LYS A 170 -17.74 -14.76 5.43
C LYS A 170 -17.48 -14.81 3.94
N GLY A 171 -16.24 -14.60 3.50
CA GLY A 171 -15.88 -14.65 2.09
C GLY A 171 -15.74 -16.09 1.61
N MET A 172 -16.76 -16.64 0.96
CA MET A 172 -16.77 -18.05 0.57
C MET A 172 -16.06 -18.30 -0.76
N PHE A 173 -16.14 -17.34 -1.67
CA PHE A 173 -15.47 -17.42 -2.97
C PHE A 173 -15.34 -16.02 -3.58
N TRP A 174 -14.31 -15.79 -4.40
CA TRP A 174 -14.21 -14.60 -5.23
C TRP A 174 -13.34 -14.87 -6.45
N TYR A 175 -13.52 -14.05 -7.47
CA TYR A 175 -12.70 -14.08 -8.69
C TYR A 175 -12.61 -12.68 -9.29
N ALA A 176 -11.54 -12.42 -10.04
CA ALA A 176 -11.40 -11.25 -10.91
C ALA A 176 -10.65 -11.67 -12.17
N GLU A 177 -11.23 -11.38 -13.33
CA GLU A 177 -10.70 -11.81 -14.62
C GLU A 177 -11.00 -10.81 -15.75
N GLY A 178 -9.95 -10.45 -16.49
CA GLY A 178 -10.04 -9.62 -17.69
C GLY A 178 -9.99 -10.42 -19.00
N PRO A 179 -10.22 -9.78 -20.16
CA PRO A 179 -10.12 -10.44 -21.46
C PRO A 179 -8.71 -10.92 -21.78
N GLU A 180 -8.63 -11.99 -22.58
CA GLU A 180 -7.37 -12.54 -23.10
C GLU A 180 -7.09 -11.96 -24.48
N ASN A 181 -6.02 -11.17 -24.61
CA ASN A 181 -5.67 -10.41 -25.83
C ASN A 181 -6.81 -9.53 -26.36
N GLY A 182 -7.58 -8.92 -25.44
CA GLY A 182 -8.73 -8.08 -25.77
C GLY A 182 -10.03 -8.86 -26.00
N ASP A 183 -9.96 -10.18 -26.17
CA ASP A 183 -11.13 -11.02 -26.38
C ASP A 183 -11.64 -11.64 -25.07
N GLY A 184 -12.90 -11.36 -24.76
CA GLY A 184 -13.67 -12.01 -23.71
C GLY A 184 -13.86 -13.50 -23.95
N TYR A 185 -14.34 -14.20 -22.93
CA TYR A 185 -14.61 -15.63 -22.96
C TYR A 185 -15.52 -16.04 -21.79
N SER A 186 -15.96 -17.30 -21.78
CA SER A 186 -16.76 -17.83 -20.68
C SER A 186 -15.98 -18.90 -19.95
N PHE A 187 -16.10 -18.95 -18.64
CA PHE A 187 -15.67 -20.10 -17.85
C PHE A 187 -16.75 -20.57 -16.91
N TRP A 188 -16.66 -21.85 -16.54
CA TRP A 188 -17.60 -22.51 -15.66
C TRP A 188 -16.89 -23.09 -14.45
N ILE A 189 -17.56 -23.02 -13.31
CA ILE A 189 -17.15 -23.63 -12.05
C ILE A 189 -18.31 -24.50 -11.56
N ASP A 190 -17.98 -25.70 -11.10
CA ASP A 190 -18.96 -26.66 -10.59
C ASP A 190 -18.40 -27.37 -9.34
N GLU A 191 -19.29 -27.87 -8.49
CA GLU A 191 -18.95 -28.57 -7.24
C GLU A 191 -17.95 -27.79 -6.36
N LEU A 192 -18.19 -26.48 -6.18
CA LEU A 192 -17.37 -25.56 -5.39
C LEU A 192 -17.65 -25.72 -3.89
N LYS A 193 -16.65 -26.23 -3.16
CA LYS A 193 -16.79 -26.55 -1.74
C LYS A 193 -15.47 -26.60 -0.99
N PHE A 194 -15.55 -26.37 0.32
CA PHE A 194 -14.43 -26.60 1.24
C PHE A 194 -14.32 -28.08 1.59
N GLU A 195 -13.13 -28.67 1.46
CA GLU A 195 -12.89 -30.09 1.74
C GLU A 195 -11.77 -30.27 2.78
N LYS A 196 -11.82 -31.39 3.50
CA LYS A 196 -10.68 -31.92 4.25
C LYS A 196 -10.06 -33.02 3.39
N LEU A 197 -9.08 -32.66 2.56
CA LEU A 197 -8.39 -33.58 1.68
C LEU A 197 -7.39 -34.46 2.45
N GLY A 198 -6.72 -33.90 3.47
CA GLY A 198 -5.71 -34.61 4.25
C GLY A 198 -4.40 -34.91 3.49
N THR A 199 -4.30 -34.50 2.22
CA THR A 199 -3.14 -34.71 1.33
C THR A 199 -2.36 -33.44 1.02
N ILE A 200 -2.74 -32.30 1.61
CA ILE A 200 -2.00 -31.04 1.47
C ILE A 200 -0.84 -31.07 2.47
N ALA A 201 0.38 -30.91 1.96
CA ALA A 201 1.59 -31.12 2.75
C ALA A 201 2.64 -30.04 2.53
N GLN A 202 3.68 -30.09 3.37
CA GLN A 202 4.88 -29.26 3.27
C GLN A 202 4.60 -27.74 3.15
N PRO A 203 3.88 -27.13 4.11
CA PRO A 203 3.70 -25.69 4.13
C PRO A 203 5.06 -24.96 4.10
N ARG A 204 5.22 -24.04 3.15
CA ARG A 204 6.41 -23.20 2.98
C ARG A 204 5.98 -21.73 2.87
N PRO A 205 5.81 -21.04 4.00
CA PRO A 205 5.46 -19.62 3.99
C PRO A 205 6.64 -18.76 3.56
N SER A 206 6.34 -17.58 3.03
CA SER A 206 7.34 -16.55 2.70
C SER A 206 6.76 -15.15 2.84
N ILE A 207 7.61 -14.21 3.20
CA ILE A 207 7.35 -12.77 3.14
C ILE A 207 8.31 -12.14 2.14
N LEU A 208 7.95 -11.01 1.52
CA LEU A 208 8.83 -10.28 0.59
C LEU A 208 9.38 -11.19 -0.54
N ASN A 209 8.53 -12.06 -1.10
CA ASN A 209 8.90 -13.09 -2.09
C ASN A 209 10.00 -14.08 -1.63
N GLY A 210 10.28 -14.14 -0.32
CA GLY A 210 11.33 -14.98 0.24
C GLY A 210 12.72 -14.32 0.26
N ASP A 211 12.80 -13.02 -0.02
CA ASP A 211 14.04 -12.26 -0.03
C ASP A 211 14.35 -11.64 1.34
N ASN A 212 15.64 -11.45 1.61
CA ASN A 212 16.10 -10.66 2.75
C ASN A 212 16.33 -9.23 2.28
N ILE A 213 15.41 -8.33 2.61
CA ILE A 213 15.44 -6.93 2.21
C ILE A 213 16.04 -6.11 3.35
N SER A 214 16.91 -5.16 3.02
CA SER A 214 17.45 -4.19 3.98
C SER A 214 17.06 -2.79 3.55
N VAL A 215 16.49 -2.01 4.46
CA VAL A 215 16.08 -0.63 4.22
C VAL A 215 16.76 0.30 5.21
N ASN A 216 17.21 1.46 4.72
CA ASN A 216 17.61 2.59 5.55
C ASN A 216 16.43 3.53 5.65
N THR A 217 16.07 3.91 6.87
CA THR A 217 14.85 4.70 7.13
C THR A 217 14.99 5.56 8.38
N PHE A 218 13.94 6.28 8.73
CA PHE A 218 13.90 7.22 9.85
C PHE A 218 12.75 6.90 10.80
N ILE A 219 12.85 7.45 12.01
CA ILE A 219 11.77 7.38 13.01
C ILE A 219 10.48 7.98 12.43
N GLY A 220 9.36 7.29 12.64
CA GLY A 220 8.03 7.69 12.20
C GLY A 220 7.64 7.19 10.81
N VAL A 221 8.51 6.46 10.10
CA VAL A 221 8.16 5.81 8.82
C VAL A 221 7.40 4.51 9.08
N ASN A 222 6.34 4.30 8.32
CA ASN A 222 5.59 3.04 8.27
C ASN A 222 5.94 2.25 7.01
N ILE A 223 6.18 0.95 7.16
CA ILE A 223 6.55 0.05 6.05
C ILE A 223 5.61 -1.16 6.07
N ASN A 224 4.96 -1.45 4.94
CA ASN A 224 4.12 -2.64 4.81
C ASN A 224 4.97 -3.84 4.37
N ILE A 225 4.85 -4.95 5.10
CA ILE A 225 5.41 -6.22 4.65
C ILE A 225 4.52 -6.75 3.53
N ALA A 226 5.07 -6.78 2.32
CA ALA A 226 4.39 -7.22 1.12
C ALA A 226 4.69 -8.68 0.78
N ASP A 227 4.06 -9.16 -0.30
CA ASP A 227 4.33 -10.46 -0.93
C ASP A 227 4.32 -11.65 0.04
N LEU A 228 3.25 -11.66 0.83
CA LEU A 228 2.91 -12.71 1.77
C LEU A 228 2.34 -13.90 1.01
N ASN A 229 3.13 -14.98 0.93
CA ASN A 229 2.76 -16.16 0.17
C ASN A 229 2.93 -17.42 1.02
N GLN A 230 2.26 -18.49 0.61
CA GLN A 230 2.53 -19.83 1.11
C GLN A 230 2.45 -20.84 -0.02
N THR A 231 3.47 -21.69 -0.11
CA THR A 231 3.52 -22.81 -1.04
C THR A 231 3.20 -24.11 -0.31
N PHE A 232 2.43 -24.97 -0.97
CA PHE A 232 2.09 -26.31 -0.51
C PHE A 232 2.39 -27.33 -1.59
N ASN A 233 2.63 -28.56 -1.19
CA ASN A 233 2.58 -29.72 -2.07
C ASN A 233 1.17 -30.33 -2.04
N LEU A 234 0.57 -30.55 -3.21
CA LEU A 234 -0.73 -31.20 -3.37
C LEU A 234 -0.58 -32.72 -3.41
N GLY A 235 -1.68 -33.45 -3.22
CA GLY A 235 -1.69 -34.92 -3.33
C GLY A 235 -1.32 -35.46 -4.72
N THR A 236 -1.35 -34.60 -5.74
CA THR A 236 -0.86 -34.90 -7.11
C THR A 236 0.66 -34.85 -7.22
N GLY A 237 1.37 -34.35 -6.20
CA GLY A 237 2.81 -34.10 -6.19
C GLY A 237 3.19 -32.72 -6.72
N GLU A 238 2.25 -31.93 -7.24
CA GLU A 238 2.51 -30.57 -7.72
C GLU A 238 2.58 -29.57 -6.57
N ASP A 239 3.46 -28.59 -6.72
CA ASP A 239 3.49 -27.44 -5.82
C ASP A 239 2.50 -26.37 -6.26
N ILE A 240 1.74 -25.84 -5.30
CA ILE A 240 0.85 -24.70 -5.49
C ILE A 240 1.25 -23.58 -4.55
N SER A 241 1.39 -22.36 -5.09
CA SER A 241 1.60 -21.16 -4.30
C SER A 241 0.35 -20.28 -4.32
N ILE A 242 0.02 -19.74 -3.16
CA ILE A 242 -1.08 -18.81 -2.94
C ILE A 242 -0.58 -17.55 -2.23
N SER A 243 -1.20 -16.41 -2.57
CA SER A 243 -1.09 -15.19 -1.77
C SER A 243 -2.01 -15.32 -0.55
N SER A 244 -1.50 -14.95 0.62
CA SER A 244 -2.18 -15.10 1.90
C SER A 244 -2.23 -13.76 2.63
N ALA A 245 -3.38 -13.39 3.16
CA ALA A 245 -3.54 -12.16 3.93
C ALA A 245 -2.64 -12.15 5.19
N PRO A 246 -2.24 -10.95 5.68
CA PRO A 246 -1.44 -10.81 6.89
C PRO A 246 -2.00 -11.53 8.13
N GLY A 247 -3.33 -11.69 8.22
CA GLY A 247 -3.99 -12.33 9.36
C GLY A 247 -3.59 -13.79 9.61
N TYR A 248 -2.97 -14.46 8.63
CA TYR A 248 -2.41 -15.81 8.81
C TYR A 248 -1.01 -15.81 9.45
N PHE A 249 -0.27 -14.70 9.34
CA PHE A 249 1.11 -14.61 9.79
C PHE A 249 1.20 -14.08 11.22
N VAL A 250 2.24 -14.52 11.92
CA VAL A 250 2.69 -13.93 13.18
C VAL A 250 4.03 -13.27 12.91
N PHE A 251 4.02 -11.94 12.82
CA PHE A 251 5.22 -11.13 12.62
C PHE A 251 5.97 -10.93 13.94
N THR A 252 7.29 -10.80 13.88
CA THR A 252 8.14 -10.58 15.05
C THR A 252 9.27 -9.62 14.70
N SER A 253 9.52 -8.66 15.59
CA SER A 253 10.69 -7.78 15.53
C SER A 253 11.75 -8.28 16.51
N SER A 254 13.00 -8.39 16.06
CA SER A 254 14.11 -8.77 16.94
C SER A 254 14.44 -7.69 17.99
N ASN A 255 14.06 -6.44 17.72
CA ASN A 255 14.10 -5.33 18.65
C ASN A 255 12.87 -4.41 18.49
N PRO A 256 11.76 -4.69 19.21
CA PRO A 256 10.54 -3.91 19.13
C PRO A 256 10.67 -2.44 19.57
N SER A 257 11.73 -2.05 20.30
CA SER A 257 11.94 -0.64 20.64
C SER A 257 12.49 0.17 19.48
N VAL A 258 13.12 -0.48 18.49
CA VAL A 258 13.60 0.17 17.24
C VAL A 258 12.49 0.22 16.21
N ALA A 259 11.79 -0.89 15.98
CA ALA A 259 10.58 -0.91 15.17
C ALA A 259 9.62 -2.00 15.64
N SER A 260 8.35 -1.67 15.79
CA SER A 260 7.27 -2.63 16.07
C SER A 260 6.59 -3.07 14.79
N VAL A 261 5.92 -4.22 14.80
CA VAL A 261 5.15 -4.73 13.65
C VAL A 261 3.74 -5.13 14.11
N SER A 262 2.71 -4.68 13.40
CA SER A 262 1.30 -4.96 13.69
C SER A 262 0.86 -6.35 13.20
N GLU A 263 -0.33 -6.80 13.63
CA GLU A 263 -0.95 -8.03 13.09
C GLU A 263 -1.33 -7.93 11.60
N THR A 264 -1.41 -6.71 11.07
CA THR A 264 -1.67 -6.44 9.65
C THR A 264 -0.38 -6.32 8.82
N GLY A 265 0.79 -6.56 9.42
CA GLY A 265 2.08 -6.50 8.73
C GLY A 265 2.61 -5.09 8.50
N VAL A 266 2.15 -4.10 9.27
CA VAL A 266 2.65 -2.72 9.23
C VAL A 266 3.77 -2.57 10.24
N VAL A 267 4.96 -2.22 9.78
CA VAL A 267 6.14 -1.94 10.61
C VAL A 267 6.21 -0.44 10.89
N GLU A 268 6.25 -0.05 12.15
CA GLU A 268 6.42 1.33 12.60
C GLU A 268 7.82 1.51 13.18
N VAL A 269 8.59 2.48 12.67
CA VAL A 269 9.95 2.77 13.12
C VAL A 269 9.92 3.76 14.28
N LEU A 270 10.43 3.35 15.44
CA LEU A 270 10.25 4.05 16.73
C LEU A 270 11.51 4.76 17.23
N SER A 271 12.69 4.16 17.03
CA SER A 271 13.96 4.74 17.49
C SER A 271 15.07 4.53 16.47
N SER A 272 16.22 5.18 16.65
CA SER A 272 17.44 4.81 15.94
C SER A 272 17.88 3.39 16.34
N GLY A 273 18.56 2.71 15.43
CA GLY A 273 19.08 1.36 15.65
C GLY A 273 18.77 0.41 14.49
N ASN A 274 19.07 -0.86 14.71
CA ASN A 274 18.80 -1.93 13.76
C ASN A 274 17.84 -2.96 14.35
N THR A 275 16.87 -3.41 13.56
CA THR A 275 16.02 -4.56 13.90
C THR A 275 15.72 -5.39 12.66
N VAL A 276 15.40 -6.67 12.85
CA VAL A 276 15.00 -7.58 11.79
C VAL A 276 13.57 -8.03 12.07
N ILE A 277 12.71 -7.87 11.07
CA ILE A 277 11.34 -8.38 11.10
C ILE A 277 11.30 -9.72 10.38
N THR A 278 10.79 -10.74 11.06
CA THR A 278 10.52 -12.08 10.52
C THR A 278 9.04 -12.43 10.71
N ALA A 279 8.60 -13.55 10.16
CA ALA A 279 7.24 -14.05 10.35
C ALA A 279 7.20 -15.58 10.48
N THR A 280 6.16 -16.07 11.14
CA THR A 280 5.79 -17.50 11.11
C THR A 280 4.35 -17.67 10.65
N LEU A 281 4.00 -18.82 10.06
CA LEU A 281 2.64 -19.18 9.69
C LEU A 281 2.43 -20.64 10.05
N GLY A 282 1.40 -20.94 10.87
CA GLY A 282 1.13 -22.31 11.32
C GLY A 282 2.31 -22.96 12.07
N GLY A 283 3.15 -22.15 12.72
CA GLY A 283 4.37 -22.60 13.41
C GLY A 283 5.59 -22.83 12.51
N VAL A 284 5.48 -22.61 11.20
CA VAL A 284 6.61 -22.69 10.26
C VAL A 284 7.19 -21.31 10.03
N GLU A 285 8.52 -21.19 10.09
CA GLU A 285 9.23 -19.95 9.77
C GLU A 285 9.04 -19.58 8.29
N ALA A 286 8.64 -18.34 8.04
CA ALA A 286 8.50 -17.82 6.68
C ALA A 286 9.88 -17.49 6.11
N LYS A 287 10.13 -17.88 4.87
CA LYS A 287 11.33 -17.45 4.14
C LYS A 287 11.28 -15.93 3.90
N GLY A 288 12.43 -15.27 4.01
CA GLY A 288 12.59 -13.83 3.81
C GLY A 288 12.57 -13.05 5.13
N SER A 289 13.10 -11.84 5.10
CA SER A 289 13.15 -10.96 6.27
C SER A 289 13.28 -9.49 5.87
N LEU A 290 12.85 -8.58 6.76
CA LEU A 290 13.05 -7.14 6.59
C LEU A 290 14.00 -6.62 7.65
N THR A 291 15.19 -6.19 7.23
CA THR A 291 16.14 -5.48 8.09
C THR A 291 15.86 -3.98 8.03
N ILE A 292 15.51 -3.41 9.17
CA ILE A 292 15.30 -1.97 9.37
C ILE A 292 16.56 -1.37 9.96
N ASN A 293 17.20 -0.48 9.21
CA ASN A 293 18.27 0.37 9.71
C ASN A 293 17.72 1.79 9.90
N SER A 294 17.27 2.08 11.12
CA SER A 294 16.78 3.40 11.47
C SER A 294 17.94 4.31 11.86
N ILE A 295 18.18 5.37 11.09
CA ILE A 295 19.25 6.33 11.36
C ILE A 295 18.85 7.43 12.34
N GLY A 296 17.66 7.30 12.96
CA GLY A 296 17.12 8.23 13.95
C GLY A 296 16.05 9.15 13.38
N SER A 297 15.83 10.28 14.05
CA SER A 297 14.86 11.27 13.58
C SER A 297 15.32 11.83 12.26
N PHE A 298 14.44 11.86 11.27
CA PHE A 298 14.65 12.72 10.12
C PHE A 298 14.59 14.16 10.62
N VAL A 299 15.67 14.91 10.40
CA VAL A 299 15.66 16.35 10.64
C VAL A 299 15.08 16.96 9.38
N PHE A 300 13.93 17.63 9.48
CA PHE A 300 13.34 18.38 8.37
C PHE A 300 14.11 19.66 8.10
N ALA A 301 14.01 20.17 6.88
CA ALA A 301 14.53 21.50 6.57
C ALA A 301 13.82 22.55 7.43
N PRO A 302 14.46 23.69 7.74
CA PRO A 302 13.79 24.79 8.42
C PRO A 302 12.53 25.21 7.67
N THR A 303 11.37 25.18 8.33
CA THR A 303 10.11 25.61 7.73
C THR A 303 10.22 27.06 7.27
N PRO A 304 9.90 27.38 5.99
CA PRO A 304 9.91 28.76 5.53
C PRO A 304 8.95 29.63 6.34
N THR A 305 9.38 30.87 6.65
CA THR A 305 8.59 31.82 7.45
C THR A 305 8.22 33.09 6.68
N ARG A 306 8.62 33.19 5.41
CA ARG A 306 8.39 34.39 4.59
C ARG A 306 6.94 34.44 4.13
N ASP A 307 6.40 35.65 3.98
CA ASP A 307 5.05 35.86 3.42
C ASP A 307 4.98 35.25 2.00
N PRO A 308 4.02 34.36 1.70
CA PRO A 308 3.86 33.79 0.37
C PRO A 308 3.81 34.82 -0.77
N ASN A 309 3.28 36.03 -0.53
CA ASN A 309 3.23 37.11 -1.54
C ASN A 309 4.63 37.65 -1.91
N ASN A 310 5.60 37.44 -1.03
CA ASN A 310 6.98 37.85 -1.21
C ASN A 310 7.85 36.75 -1.82
N VAL A 311 7.25 35.59 -2.18
CA VAL A 311 7.95 34.39 -2.63
C VAL A 311 7.50 34.00 -4.05
N VAL A 312 8.43 33.43 -4.83
CA VAL A 312 8.16 32.66 -6.05
C VAL A 312 8.81 31.30 -5.84
N SER A 313 7.99 30.27 -5.60
CA SER A 313 8.47 28.94 -5.23
C SER A 313 8.78 28.09 -6.46
N ILE A 314 9.92 27.40 -6.43
CA ILE A 314 10.34 26.42 -7.44
C ILE A 314 10.11 25.00 -6.89
N PHE A 315 10.47 24.75 -5.63
CA PHE A 315 10.26 23.48 -4.95
C PHE A 315 10.08 23.71 -3.44
N SER A 316 8.89 23.52 -2.93
CA SER A 316 8.56 23.56 -1.49
C SER A 316 7.18 22.97 -1.27
N ASP A 317 6.98 22.24 -0.18
CA ASP A 317 5.63 21.84 0.26
C ASP A 317 4.93 22.91 1.10
N HIS A 318 5.62 24.00 1.45
CA HIS A 318 5.06 25.13 2.21
C HIS A 318 4.40 26.20 1.32
N TYR A 319 4.90 26.40 0.09
CA TYR A 319 4.41 27.40 -0.85
C TYR A 319 3.84 26.77 -2.12
N THR A 320 2.94 27.48 -2.80
CA THR A 320 2.49 27.07 -4.13
C THR A 320 3.65 27.17 -5.13
N ASN A 321 4.05 26.02 -5.68
CA ASN A 321 5.12 25.94 -6.67
C ASN A 321 4.70 26.46 -8.04
N THR A 322 5.64 27.13 -8.69
CA THR A 322 5.57 27.52 -10.09
C THR A 322 5.79 26.29 -10.99
N PRO A 323 5.27 26.24 -12.22
CA PRO A 323 5.59 25.15 -13.15
C PRO A 323 7.11 25.01 -13.34
N VAL A 324 7.62 23.79 -13.20
CA VAL A 324 9.01 23.41 -13.44
C VAL A 324 9.02 22.36 -14.54
N ASP A 325 9.87 22.55 -15.55
CA ASP A 325 10.00 21.62 -16.67
C ASP A 325 10.65 20.31 -16.19
N PHE A 326 11.72 20.42 -15.40
CA PHE A 326 12.40 19.31 -14.75
C PHE A 326 13.28 19.78 -13.59
N PHE A 327 13.46 18.91 -12.59
CA PHE A 327 14.42 19.10 -11.49
C PHE A 327 15.78 18.44 -11.76
N ASN A 328 15.89 17.67 -12.84
CA ASN A 328 17.14 17.08 -13.29
C ASN A 328 17.19 17.07 -14.82
N GLY A 329 17.81 18.09 -15.40
CA GLY A 329 18.07 18.12 -16.84
C GLY A 329 19.15 17.11 -17.16
N TYR A 330 18.90 16.17 -18.08
CA TYR A 330 19.88 15.13 -18.42
C TYR A 330 20.78 15.58 -19.58
N TRP A 331 21.91 16.23 -19.25
CA TRP A 331 22.89 16.68 -20.25
C TRP A 331 23.92 15.61 -20.60
N GLN A 332 23.50 14.64 -21.42
CA GLN A 332 24.39 13.59 -21.94
C GLN A 332 25.41 14.13 -22.97
N PRO A 333 26.62 13.54 -23.06
CA PRO A 333 27.14 12.43 -22.24
C PRO A 333 27.88 12.87 -20.96
N TYR A 334 27.84 14.17 -20.62
CA TYR A 334 28.74 14.74 -19.60
C TYR A 334 28.20 14.66 -18.18
N GLN A 335 26.87 14.59 -18.03
CA GLN A 335 26.24 14.51 -16.72
C GLN A 335 26.15 13.07 -16.20
N THR A 336 26.55 12.89 -14.95
CA THR A 336 26.46 11.62 -14.22
C THR A 336 25.38 11.62 -13.13
N THR A 337 24.87 12.80 -12.76
CA THR A 337 23.86 12.97 -11.70
C THR A 337 22.57 12.22 -11.99
N GLN A 338 22.13 11.42 -11.02
CA GLN A 338 20.86 10.70 -10.99
C GLN A 338 19.95 11.27 -9.90
N SER A 339 18.64 11.00 -9.98
CA SER A 339 17.66 11.38 -8.96
C SER A 339 17.16 10.16 -8.17
N ALA A 340 16.97 10.34 -6.87
CA ALA A 340 16.43 9.35 -5.93
C ALA A 340 15.52 10.03 -4.90
N ASP A 341 14.65 10.91 -5.40
CA ASP A 341 13.74 11.77 -4.62
C ASP A 341 12.86 10.92 -3.70
N PHE A 342 12.54 11.46 -2.52
CA PHE A 342 11.77 10.74 -1.50
C PHE A 342 10.86 11.70 -0.74
N SER A 343 9.86 11.16 -0.03
CA SER A 343 9.00 11.92 0.85
C SER A 343 8.90 11.29 2.23
N ILE A 344 8.78 12.13 3.25
CA ILE A 344 8.63 11.72 4.65
C ILE A 344 7.52 12.57 5.26
N GLN A 345 6.49 11.93 5.80
CA GLN A 345 5.36 12.61 6.47
C GLN A 345 4.68 13.69 5.61
N GLY A 346 4.69 13.52 4.28
CA GLY A 346 4.06 14.45 3.33
C GLY A 346 4.97 15.57 2.82
N ASP A 347 6.20 15.68 3.34
CA ASP A 347 7.23 16.61 2.85
C ASP A 347 8.11 15.91 1.80
N ASN A 348 8.39 16.57 0.68
CA ASN A 348 9.10 16.01 -0.46
C ASN A 348 10.53 16.57 -0.52
N PHE A 349 11.49 15.71 -0.90
CA PHE A 349 12.90 16.06 -0.97
C PHE A 349 13.47 15.68 -2.33
N LEU A 350 14.15 16.63 -2.98
CA LEU A 350 14.98 16.31 -4.13
C LEU A 350 16.26 15.65 -3.64
N ASN A 351 16.64 14.51 -4.21
CA ASN A 351 17.83 13.78 -3.80
C ASN A 351 18.68 13.45 -5.02
N TYR A 352 19.84 14.10 -5.11
CA TYR A 352 20.78 13.85 -6.19
C TYR A 352 21.82 12.82 -5.78
N THR A 353 22.03 11.82 -6.61
CA THR A 353 23.03 10.75 -6.44
C THR A 353 23.99 10.75 -7.63
N ASN A 354 25.17 10.14 -7.46
CA ASN A 354 26.26 10.16 -8.45
C ASN A 354 26.56 11.58 -8.99
N PHE A 355 26.44 12.58 -8.10
CA PHE A 355 26.39 13.98 -8.48
C PHE A 355 27.70 14.47 -9.12
N ASN A 356 27.57 15.15 -10.27
CA ASN A 356 28.61 16.00 -10.83
C ASN A 356 28.09 17.41 -11.12
N PHE A 357 26.99 17.54 -11.86
CA PHE A 357 26.22 18.77 -11.99
C PHE A 357 24.75 18.45 -12.33
N VAL A 358 23.83 19.37 -12.08
CA VAL A 358 22.40 19.22 -12.41
C VAL A 358 21.75 20.57 -12.66
N GLY A 359 20.77 20.61 -13.56
CA GLY A 359 19.94 21.79 -13.82
C GLY A 359 18.49 21.58 -13.40
N ILE A 360 17.90 22.62 -12.81
CA ILE A 360 16.46 22.77 -12.57
C ILE A 360 15.95 23.85 -13.52
N GLN A 361 15.13 23.46 -14.50
CA GLN A 361 14.62 24.38 -15.52
C GLN A 361 13.12 24.65 -15.33
N PHE A 362 12.75 25.92 -15.48
CA PHE A 362 11.39 26.45 -15.41
C PHE A 362 11.21 27.49 -16.52
N ALA A 363 11.31 27.04 -17.77
CA ALA A 363 11.29 27.91 -18.94
C ALA A 363 9.88 28.16 -19.49
N ASN A 364 8.89 27.39 -19.03
CA ASN A 364 7.52 27.41 -19.57
C ASN A 364 6.48 27.77 -18.48
N PRO A 365 6.36 29.06 -18.11
CA PRO A 365 7.13 30.21 -18.59
C PRO A 365 8.37 30.52 -17.74
N THR A 366 9.32 31.26 -18.32
CA THR A 366 10.36 31.95 -17.55
C THR A 366 9.76 32.97 -16.57
N LEU A 367 10.53 33.31 -15.54
CA LEU A 367 10.07 34.07 -14.39
C LEU A 367 10.68 35.46 -14.33
N ASN A 368 9.85 36.45 -14.04
CA ASN A 368 10.31 37.79 -13.70
C ASN A 368 10.59 37.87 -12.19
N LEU A 369 11.87 37.90 -11.85
CA LEU A 369 12.40 37.95 -10.49
C LEU A 369 13.00 39.32 -10.13
N THR A 370 12.72 40.36 -10.92
CA THR A 370 13.24 41.72 -10.70
C THR A 370 12.97 42.21 -9.27
N ASP A 371 11.77 41.95 -8.76
CA ASP A 371 11.35 42.34 -7.41
C ASP A 371 11.68 41.31 -6.32
N LYS A 372 12.18 40.11 -6.67
CA LYS A 372 12.50 39.01 -5.75
C LYS A 372 13.92 38.46 -6.01
N PRO A 373 14.97 39.29 -5.88
CA PRO A 373 16.29 38.97 -6.40
C PRO A 373 17.13 38.10 -5.44
N ASN A 374 16.52 37.32 -4.57
CA ASN A 374 17.25 36.48 -3.61
C ASN A 374 16.76 35.04 -3.73
N LEU A 375 17.65 34.11 -4.02
CA LEU A 375 17.37 32.67 -4.01
C LEU A 375 17.66 32.11 -2.62
N HIS A 376 16.69 31.37 -2.08
CA HIS A 376 16.80 30.56 -0.88
C HIS A 376 16.72 29.08 -1.28
N PHE A 377 17.53 28.25 -0.64
CA PHE A 377 17.30 26.81 -0.60
C PHE A 377 17.93 26.18 0.65
N ASN A 378 17.39 25.05 1.07
CA ASN A 378 18.00 24.21 2.09
C ASN A 378 18.72 23.04 1.43
N MET A 379 19.93 22.74 1.90
CA MET A 379 20.76 21.64 1.43
C MET A 379 21.14 20.73 2.59
N TYR A 380 20.99 19.41 2.42
CA TYR A 380 21.42 18.41 3.41
C TYR A 380 22.46 17.48 2.79
N ILE A 381 23.60 17.27 3.46
CA ILE A 381 24.64 16.35 2.98
C ILE A 381 24.71 15.16 3.94
N PRO A 382 24.22 13.97 3.55
CA PRO A 382 24.23 12.81 4.44
C PRO A 382 25.64 12.23 4.62
N ASN A 383 25.88 11.65 5.80
CA ASN A 383 27.08 10.93 6.22
C ASN A 383 28.35 11.77 6.37
N SER A 384 28.83 12.40 5.29
CA SER A 384 30.10 13.12 5.31
C SER A 384 30.17 14.20 4.24
N VAL A 385 30.66 15.38 4.62
CA VAL A 385 31.04 16.44 3.67
C VAL A 385 32.48 16.19 3.21
N PRO A 386 32.73 16.07 1.89
CA PRO A 386 34.09 15.89 1.37
C PRO A 386 35.03 17.00 1.85
N SER A 387 36.29 16.65 2.12
CA SER A 387 37.30 17.63 2.54
C SER A 387 37.59 18.69 1.47
N ASN A 388 37.38 18.35 0.20
CA ASN A 388 37.51 19.25 -0.95
C ASN A 388 36.15 19.76 -1.47
N PHE A 389 35.12 19.82 -0.61
CA PHE A 389 33.81 20.35 -0.98
C PHE A 389 33.94 21.76 -1.57
N ASP A 390 33.50 21.90 -2.82
CA ASP A 390 33.41 23.15 -3.53
C ASP A 390 32.26 23.07 -4.53
N PHE A 391 31.26 23.90 -4.30
CA PHE A 391 29.95 23.81 -4.95
C PHE A 391 29.58 25.14 -5.57
N LEU A 392 29.09 25.10 -6.80
CA LEU A 392 28.71 26.28 -7.58
C LEU A 392 27.20 26.28 -7.81
N VAL A 393 26.57 27.42 -7.53
CA VAL A 393 25.18 27.69 -7.91
C VAL A 393 25.20 28.74 -9.01
N THR A 394 24.60 28.44 -10.15
CA THR A 394 24.43 29.38 -11.26
C THR A 394 22.93 29.63 -11.49
N VAL A 395 22.50 30.89 -11.51
CA VAL A 395 21.15 31.27 -11.98
C VAL A 395 21.26 31.94 -13.34
N VAL A 396 20.41 31.54 -14.28
CA VAL A 396 20.43 32.02 -15.68
C VAL A 396 19.10 32.67 -16.04
N ASP A 397 19.20 33.89 -16.57
CA ASP A 397 18.14 34.62 -17.26
C ASP A 397 18.34 34.44 -18.76
N PHE A 398 17.29 33.97 -19.45
CA PHE A 398 17.32 33.62 -20.87
C PHE A 398 17.10 34.84 -21.78
N GLY A 399 17.34 36.05 -21.28
CA GLY A 399 17.21 37.26 -22.07
C GLY A 399 15.81 37.53 -22.62
N PRO A 400 15.65 38.52 -23.51
CA PRO A 400 14.39 38.83 -24.15
C PRO A 400 13.80 37.73 -25.03
N ASP A 401 14.63 36.85 -25.61
CA ASP A 401 14.14 35.77 -26.50
C ASP A 401 13.54 34.57 -25.74
N ARG A 402 13.85 34.46 -24.43
CA ARG A 402 13.39 33.41 -23.50
C ARG A 402 13.89 32.02 -23.86
N VAL A 403 15.01 31.93 -24.56
CA VAL A 403 15.63 30.67 -24.95
C VAL A 403 17.00 30.57 -24.29
N ASN A 404 17.25 29.44 -23.62
CA ASN A 404 18.58 29.20 -23.05
C ASN A 404 19.61 28.99 -24.16
N GLY A 405 20.75 29.66 -24.05
CA GLY A 405 21.84 29.56 -25.00
C GLY A 405 21.72 30.61 -26.10
N GLY A 406 22.48 31.67 -25.95
CA GLY A 406 22.48 32.80 -26.88
C GLY A 406 23.52 33.84 -26.47
N THR A 407 23.35 35.07 -26.97
CA THR A 407 24.22 36.21 -26.62
C THR A 407 23.57 37.19 -25.64
N ASP A 408 22.28 37.01 -25.36
CA ASP A 408 21.47 37.85 -24.47
C ASP A 408 21.24 37.24 -23.08
N ASP A 409 21.63 35.99 -22.88
CA ASP A 409 21.62 35.35 -21.56
C ASP A 409 22.48 36.12 -20.55
N THR A 410 21.94 36.29 -19.33
CA THR A 410 22.74 36.77 -18.20
C THR A 410 22.78 35.72 -17.10
N ARG A 411 23.90 35.69 -16.39
CA ARG A 411 24.19 34.68 -15.36
C ARG A 411 24.70 35.35 -14.11
N GLN A 412 24.34 34.80 -12.96
CA GLN A 412 24.98 35.13 -11.71
C GLN A 412 25.35 33.85 -10.98
N GLN A 413 26.49 33.88 -10.29
CA GLN A 413 27.07 32.70 -9.66
C GLN A 413 27.35 32.91 -8.17
N LEU A 414 27.11 31.87 -7.38
CA LEU A 414 27.51 31.77 -5.98
C LEU A 414 28.45 30.58 -5.79
N PHE A 415 29.63 30.85 -5.25
CA PHE A 415 30.61 29.84 -4.85
C PHE A 415 30.39 29.46 -3.38
N VAL A 416 29.89 28.26 -3.13
CA VAL A 416 29.67 27.70 -1.80
C VAL A 416 30.87 26.80 -1.46
N ARG A 417 31.84 27.37 -0.76
CA ARG A 417 33.09 26.68 -0.39
C ARG A 417 32.95 25.97 0.95
N LYS A 418 33.77 24.94 1.17
CA LYS A 418 33.87 24.31 2.49
C LYS A 418 34.15 25.35 3.58
N SER A 419 33.33 25.31 4.61
CA SER A 419 33.49 26.10 5.83
C SER A 419 33.11 25.26 7.06
N PRO A 420 33.32 25.78 8.29
CA PRO A 420 32.80 25.13 9.50
C PRO A 420 31.27 25.05 9.57
N SER A 421 30.52 25.86 8.81
CA SER A 421 29.05 25.84 8.80
C SER A 421 28.47 24.81 7.82
N ILE A 422 29.28 24.24 6.94
CA ILE A 422 28.90 23.14 6.04
C ILE A 422 29.25 21.83 6.74
N VAL A 423 28.30 21.26 7.48
CA VAL A 423 28.49 20.00 8.22
C VAL A 423 27.53 18.95 7.70
N SER A 424 27.95 17.68 7.78
CA SER A 424 27.10 16.57 7.37
C SER A 424 25.95 16.40 8.35
N ASP A 425 24.92 15.70 7.88
CA ASP A 425 23.76 15.28 8.67
C ASP A 425 22.97 16.43 9.31
N SER A 426 23.05 17.62 8.69
CA SER A 426 22.28 18.81 9.09
C SER A 426 21.87 19.63 7.86
N TRP A 427 20.78 20.39 7.99
CA TRP A 427 20.35 21.31 6.95
C TRP A 427 21.18 22.59 6.97
N ILE A 428 21.68 22.91 5.79
CA ILE A 428 22.41 24.14 5.49
C ILE A 428 21.44 25.05 4.73
N THR A 429 21.20 26.24 5.27
CA THR A 429 20.47 27.29 4.54
C THR A 429 21.45 28.04 3.66
N VAL A 430 21.17 28.09 2.35
CA VAL A 430 21.93 28.87 1.39
C VAL A 430 21.06 30.03 0.91
N GLU A 431 21.62 31.24 1.04
CA GLU A 431 21.02 32.46 0.56
C GLU A 431 21.91 33.06 -0.54
N PHE A 432 21.33 33.35 -1.69
CA PHE A 432 22.04 33.83 -2.86
C PHE A 432 21.38 35.08 -3.42
N SER A 433 22.03 36.24 -3.22
CA SER A 433 21.60 37.49 -3.84
C SER A 433 21.98 37.57 -5.32
N LEU A 434 20.98 37.83 -6.16
CA LEU A 434 21.07 38.13 -7.58
C LEU A 434 21.14 39.64 -7.86
N ALA A 435 21.44 40.46 -6.85
CA ALA A 435 21.51 41.91 -7.01
C ALA A 435 22.51 42.33 -8.10
N ALA A 436 23.64 41.61 -8.24
CA ALA A 436 24.65 41.86 -9.26
C ALA A 436 24.31 41.29 -10.66
N MET A 437 23.23 40.52 -10.80
CA MET A 437 22.77 39.99 -12.08
C MET A 437 22.15 41.13 -12.92
N GLN A 438 22.60 41.36 -14.14
CA GLN A 438 22.12 42.50 -14.94
C GLN A 438 20.63 42.42 -15.27
N ASN A 439 20.16 41.28 -15.79
CA ASN A 439 18.76 41.03 -16.13
C ASN A 439 18.19 39.92 -15.25
N LYS A 440 16.90 40.04 -14.89
CA LYS A 440 16.17 39.09 -14.03
C LYS A 440 14.70 38.95 -14.47
N SER A 441 14.36 39.36 -15.68
CA SER A 441 12.98 39.41 -16.16
C SER A 441 12.50 38.09 -16.78
N ASN A 442 13.41 37.21 -17.18
CA ASN A 442 13.15 35.94 -17.85
C ASN A 442 14.07 34.84 -17.28
N VAL A 443 14.15 34.72 -15.96
CA VAL A 443 14.91 33.67 -15.27
C VAL A 443 14.28 32.30 -15.53
N GLY A 444 15.07 31.33 -15.98
CA GLY A 444 14.53 30.03 -16.41
C GLY A 444 15.33 28.81 -15.94
N LEU A 445 16.48 29.00 -15.28
CA LEU A 445 17.35 27.88 -14.93
C LEU A 445 18.19 28.15 -13.69
N ILE A 446 18.25 27.16 -12.81
CA ILE A 446 19.22 27.05 -11.72
C ILE A 446 20.12 25.85 -12.04
N ILE A 447 21.44 26.01 -11.89
CA ILE A 447 22.43 24.94 -12.08
C ILE A 447 23.22 24.77 -10.80
N PHE A 448 23.38 23.53 -10.37
CA PHE A 448 24.23 23.12 -9.25
C PHE A 448 25.39 22.28 -9.78
N GLU A 449 26.64 22.59 -9.39
CA GLU A 449 27.83 21.96 -9.97
C GLU A 449 28.89 21.66 -8.90
N ASN A 450 29.54 20.52 -9.02
CA ASN A 450 30.85 20.29 -8.40
C ASN A 450 31.91 21.06 -9.20
N ILE A 451 32.71 21.86 -8.49
CA ILE A 451 33.88 22.54 -9.07
C ILE A 451 35.15 22.12 -8.35
N ASN A 452 36.32 22.46 -8.91
CA ASN A 452 37.63 22.18 -8.31
C ASN A 452 37.82 20.71 -7.87
N PHE A 453 37.28 19.77 -8.68
CA PHE A 453 37.32 18.33 -8.43
C PHE A 453 36.63 17.87 -7.13
N SER A 454 35.66 18.65 -6.62
CA SER A 454 34.83 18.28 -5.46
C SER A 454 34.28 16.86 -5.58
N LEU A 455 34.40 16.11 -4.48
CA LEU A 455 33.98 14.70 -4.39
C LEU A 455 32.55 14.53 -3.86
N LEU A 456 31.73 15.59 -3.82
CA LEU A 456 30.34 15.45 -3.40
C LEU A 456 29.62 14.53 -4.39
N ARG A 457 28.91 13.51 -3.89
CA ARG A 457 28.16 12.56 -4.72
C ARG A 457 26.69 12.47 -4.35
N ASN A 458 26.33 12.90 -3.15
CA ASN A 458 24.97 12.81 -2.66
C ASN A 458 24.61 13.99 -1.75
N PHE A 459 23.44 14.57 -1.98
CA PHE A 459 22.84 15.62 -1.14
C PHE A 459 21.35 15.73 -1.44
N TYR A 460 20.61 16.29 -0.49
CA TYR A 460 19.18 16.60 -0.62
C TYR A 460 18.97 18.10 -0.74
N LEU A 461 17.93 18.50 -1.47
CA LEU A 461 17.43 19.88 -1.51
C LEU A 461 15.98 19.94 -1.08
N ASP A 462 15.64 21.04 -0.43
CA ASP A 462 14.28 21.43 -0.10
C ASP A 462 14.15 22.96 -0.10
N ASN A 463 12.92 23.47 -0.14
CA ASN A 463 12.54 24.87 -0.03
C ASN A 463 13.32 25.79 -1.00
N ILE A 464 13.35 25.44 -2.28
CA ILE A 464 13.96 26.25 -3.34
C ILE A 464 12.97 27.33 -3.77
N TYR A 465 13.26 28.58 -3.46
CA TYR A 465 12.41 29.69 -3.87
C TYR A 465 13.15 31.02 -3.98
N PHE A 466 12.59 31.94 -4.76
CA PHE A 466 13.05 33.32 -4.85
C PHE A 466 12.20 34.24 -3.98
N TYR A 467 12.80 35.25 -3.36
CA TYR A 467 12.09 36.13 -2.45
C TYR A 467 12.59 37.59 -2.43
N LYS A 468 11.77 38.45 -1.84
CA LYS A 468 12.12 39.83 -1.47
C LYS A 468 12.16 40.01 0.04
N ASN A 469 13.09 40.85 0.50
CA ASN A 469 13.24 41.18 1.93
C ASN A 469 12.05 41.98 2.46
#